data_AF-A0A139D1M7-F1
#
_entry.id   AF-A0A139D1M7-F1
#
_cell.length_a   1.000
_cell.length_b   1.000
_cell.length_c   1.000
_cell.angle_alpha   90.00
_cell.angle_beta   90.00
_cell.angle_gamma   90.00
#
_symmetry.space_group_name_H-M   'P 1'
#
loop_
_entity.id
_entity.type
_entity.pdbx_description
1 polymer ?
#
loop_
_entity_poly.entity_id
_entity_poly.type
_entity_poly.pdbx_seq_one_letter_code
_entity_poly.pdbx_strand_id
1 'polypeptide(L)' 'MTERHLDKTPTILRKIVERKWEEIDERKPKVSEADLKAMAGDQAPARGFANALRARIEQQTPAVIAEIKKASPSKGII' A
#
# COMPACT_ATOMS: atom_id res chain seq x y z
N MET A 1 -22.20 -11.51 -1.62
CA MET A 1 -22.38 -10.07 -1.32
C MET A 1 -22.44 -9.93 0.20
N THR A 2 -21.31 -10.13 0.88
CA THR A 2 -21.26 -10.12 2.35
C THR A 2 -21.45 -8.69 2.86
N GLU A 3 -22.30 -8.56 3.88
CA GLU A 3 -22.62 -7.32 4.59
C GLU A 3 -21.34 -6.52 4.88
N ARG A 4 -21.23 -5.37 4.21
CA ARG A 4 -20.12 -4.43 4.39
C ARG A 4 -20.30 -3.70 5.72
N HIS A 5 -19.88 -4.40 6.76
CA HIS A 5 -19.64 -4.02 8.15
C HIS A 5 -20.00 -2.58 8.53
N LEU A 6 -21.01 -2.46 9.39
CA LEU A 6 -21.16 -1.36 10.34
C LEU A 6 -19.98 -1.38 11.32
N ASP A 7 -18.97 -0.53 11.13
CA ASP A 7 -18.00 -0.24 12.19
C ASP A 7 -17.40 1.16 12.00
N LYS A 8 -16.93 1.76 13.11
CA LYS A 8 -16.49 3.14 13.40
C LYS A 8 -15.38 3.72 12.50
N THR A 9 -15.15 3.11 11.34
CA THR A 9 -14.17 3.52 10.34
C THR A 9 -14.46 4.95 9.86
N PRO A 10 -13.47 5.87 9.97
CA PRO A 10 -13.57 7.22 9.43
C PRO A 10 -14.11 7.23 8.00
N THR A 11 -15.01 8.16 7.72
CA THR A 11 -15.70 8.26 6.41
C THR A 11 -14.74 8.31 5.24
N ILE A 12 -13.59 8.98 5.39
CA ILE A 12 -12.54 9.05 4.37
C ILE A 12 -11.92 7.68 4.07
N LEU A 13 -11.70 6.83 5.07
CA LEU A 13 -11.16 5.49 4.85
C LEU A 13 -12.16 4.61 4.08
N ARG A 14 -13.46 4.74 4.36
CA ARG A 14 -14.50 4.04 3.58
C ARG A 14 -14.49 4.46 2.12
N LYS A 15 -14.40 5.76 1.84
CA LYS A 15 -14.29 6.28 0.47
C LYS A 15 -13.04 5.76 -0.25
N ILE A 16 -11.90 5.70 0.45
CA ILE A 16 -10.66 5.15 -0.11
C ILE A 16 -10.85 3.66 -0.47
N VAL A 17 -11.41 2.86 0.44
CA VAL A 17 -11.63 1.42 0.21
C VAL A 17 -12.62 1.16 -0.93
N GLU A 18 -13.73 1.91 -0.98
CA GLU A 18 -14.70 1.82 -2.07
C GLU A 18 -14.04 2.09 -3.42
N ARG A 19 -13.26 3.17 -3.52
CA ARG A 19 -12.51 3.48 -4.74
C ARG A 19 -11.49 2.39 -5.09
N LYS A 20 -10.84 1.75 -4.11
CA LYS A 20 -9.88 0.66 -4.38
C LYS A 20 -10.55 -0.57 -5.00
N TRP A 21 -11.78 -0.89 -4.60
CA TRP A 21 -12.52 -1.99 -5.22
C TRP A 21 -12.81 -1.72 -6.69
N GLU A 22 -13.30 -0.53 -7.02
CA GLU A 22 -13.49 -0.10 -8.42
C GLU A 22 -12.19 -0.19 -9.21
N GLU A 23 -11.07 0.31 -8.66
CA GLU A 23 -9.77 0.24 -9.34
C GLU A 23 -9.30 -1.20 -9.56
N ILE A 24 -9.60 -2.13 -8.65
CA ILE A 24 -9.25 -3.55 -8.81
C ILE A 24 -10.06 -4.14 -9.96
N ASP A 25 -11.37 -3.89 -10.02
CA ASP A 25 -12.25 -4.38 -11.08
C ASP A 25 -11.89 -3.77 -12.45
N GLU A 26 -11.46 -2.51 -12.48
CA GLU A 26 -10.93 -1.84 -13.68
C GLU A 26 -9.58 -2.42 -14.16
N ARG A 27 -8.73 -2.92 -13.25
CA ARG A 27 -7.36 -3.35 -13.57
C ARG A 27 -7.21 -4.85 -13.81
N LYS A 28 -7.98 -5.69 -13.12
CA LYS A 28 -8.00 -7.15 -13.31
C LYS A 28 -8.11 -7.59 -14.79
N PRO A 29 -8.97 -7.01 -15.64
CA PRO A 29 -9.06 -7.43 -17.04
C PRO A 29 -7.88 -6.94 -17.90
N LYS A 30 -7.07 -5.99 -17.42
CA LYS A 30 -5.94 -5.41 -18.18
C LYS A 30 -4.67 -6.23 -18.07
N VAL A 31 -4.43 -6.85 -16.91
CA VAL A 31 -3.26 -7.70 -16.65
C VAL A 31 -3.72 -8.85 -15.79
N SER A 32 -3.51 -10.08 -16.27
CA SER A 32 -3.92 -11.26 -15.52
C SER A 32 -3.06 -11.45 -14.27
N GLU A 33 -3.59 -12.17 -13.28
CA GLU A 33 -2.82 -12.50 -12.07
C GLU A 33 -1.58 -13.34 -12.41
N ALA A 34 -1.67 -14.21 -13.43
CA ALA A 34 -0.55 -15.02 -13.88
C ALA A 34 0.58 -14.13 -14.46
N ASP A 35 0.23 -13.16 -15.29
CA ASP A 35 1.19 -12.21 -15.84
C ASP A 35 1.82 -11.35 -14.74
N LEU A 36 1.02 -10.89 -13.77
CA LEU A 36 1.54 -10.16 -12.60
C LEU A 36 2.55 -10.99 -11.79
N LYS A 37 2.30 -12.30 -11.64
CA LYS A 37 3.25 -13.22 -10.96
C LYS A 37 4.53 -13.39 -11.76
N ALA A 38 4.45 -13.52 -13.08
CA ALA A 38 5.63 -13.59 -13.95
C ALA A 38 6.46 -12.30 -13.85
N MET A 39 5.81 -11.14 -14.02
CA MET A 39 6.45 -9.82 -13.90
C MET A 39 7.10 -9.59 -12.53
N ALA A 40 6.47 -10.10 -11.46
CA ALA A 40 7.03 -10.05 -10.11
C ALA A 40 8.27 -10.95 -9.96
N GLY A 41 8.28 -12.11 -10.62
CA GLY A 41 9.42 -13.02 -10.66
C GLY A 41 10.63 -12.44 -11.40
N ASP A 42 10.41 -11.59 -12.39
CA ASP A 42 11.46 -10.91 -13.14
C ASP A 42 12.09 -9.72 -12.39
N GLN A 43 11.54 -9.33 -11.22
CA GLN A 43 12.09 -8.23 -10.43
C GLN A 43 13.35 -8.65 -9.67
N ALA A 44 14.20 -7.67 -9.39
CA ALA A 44 15.34 -7.86 -8.48
C ALA A 44 14.87 -8.28 -7.07
N PRO A 45 15.71 -8.99 -6.30
CA PRO A 45 15.38 -9.37 -4.93
C PRO A 45 14.95 -8.20 -4.04
N ALA A 46 14.01 -8.47 -3.14
CA ALA A 46 13.56 -7.48 -2.17
C ALA A 46 14.71 -7.01 -1.27
N ARG A 47 14.80 -5.70 -1.01
CA ARG A 47 15.92 -5.06 -0.28
C ARG A 47 15.92 -5.30 1.24
N GLY A 48 14.95 -6.02 1.79
CA GLY A 48 14.87 -6.30 3.23
C GLY A 48 14.40 -5.12 4.10
N PHE A 49 13.27 -4.49 3.74
CA PHE A 49 12.70 -3.32 4.43
C PHE A 49 12.66 -3.44 5.96
N ALA A 50 12.13 -4.55 6.48
CA ALA A 50 12.03 -4.77 7.92
C ALA A 50 13.41 -4.95 8.59
N ASN A 51 14.35 -5.61 7.91
CA ASN A 51 15.69 -5.84 8.43
C ASN A 51 16.48 -4.53 8.52
N ALA A 52 16.32 -3.64 7.54
CA ALA A 52 16.95 -2.32 7.59
C ALA A 52 16.50 -1.49 8.81
N LEU A 53 15.21 -1.54 9.15
CA LEU A 53 14.69 -0.88 10.36
C LEU A 53 15.23 -1.54 11.63
N ARG A 54 15.21 -2.87 11.71
CA ARG A 54 15.73 -3.62 12.87
C ARG A 54 17.21 -3.34 13.13
N ALA A 55 18.04 -3.38 12.10
CA ALA A 55 19.48 -3.12 12.24
C ALA A 55 19.77 -1.72 12.82
N ARG A 56 19.00 -0.70 12.42
CA ARG A 56 19.14 0.66 12.99
C ARG A 56 18.70 0.72 14.46
N ILE A 57 17.59 0.07 14.79
CA ILE A 57 17.07 -0.02 16.16
C ILE A 57 18.07 -0.73 17.08
N GLU A 58 18.66 -1.85 16.63
CA GLU A 58 19.68 -2.60 17.37
C GLU A 58 20.93 -1.77 17.64
N GLN A 59 21.31 -0.91 16.69
CA GLN A 59 22.40 0.05 16.84
C GLN A 59 22.02 1.29 17.66
N GLN A 60 20.80 1.34 18.23
CA GLN A 60 20.27 2.49 18.96
C GLN A 60 20.29 3.80 18.14
N THR A 61 20.15 3.68 16.82
CA THR A 61 20.06 4.82 15.90
C THR A 61 18.64 4.96 15.35
N PRO A 62 18.20 6.17 14.95
CA PRO A 62 16.88 6.37 14.37
C PRO A 62 16.64 5.50 13.12
N ALA A 63 15.52 4.77 13.14
CA ALA A 63 15.02 3.98 12.02
C ALA A 63 13.90 4.75 11.30
N VAL A 64 14.25 5.52 10.28
CA VAL A 64 13.32 6.43 9.60
C VAL A 64 12.81 5.82 8.30
N ILE A 65 11.48 5.78 8.15
CA ILE A 65 10.82 5.57 6.85
C ILE A 65 10.52 6.95 6.27
N ALA A 66 11.34 7.40 5.32
CA ALA A 66 11.12 8.67 4.65
C ALA A 66 9.99 8.54 3.63
N GLU A 67 8.82 9.08 3.95
CA GLU A 67 7.66 9.06 3.06
C GLU A 67 7.79 10.15 1.97
N ILE A 68 7.70 9.76 0.70
CA ILE A 68 7.56 10.68 -0.42
C ILE A 68 6.05 10.82 -0.72
N LYS A 69 5.44 11.95 -0.36
CA LYS A 69 3.98 12.18 -0.49
C LYS A 69 3.67 13.52 -1.15
N LYS A 70 3.01 13.47 -2.31
CA LYS A 70 2.60 14.65 -3.09
C LYS A 70 1.40 15.41 -2.50
N ALA A 71 0.44 14.71 -1.91
CA ALA A 71 -0.76 15.31 -1.37
C ALA A 71 -1.40 14.42 -0.29
N SER A 72 -2.27 15.00 0.54
CA SER A 72 -3.11 14.24 1.49
C SER A 72 -4.49 14.87 1.66
N PRO A 73 -5.52 14.08 2.03
CA PRO A 73 -6.86 14.62 2.28
C PRO A 73 -6.90 15.73 3.35
N SER A 74 -6.00 15.70 4.33
CA SER A 74 -5.97 16.67 5.43
C SER A 74 -5.13 17.91 5.14
N LYS A 75 -4.17 17.85 4.20
CA LYS A 75 -3.24 18.97 3.94
C LYS A 75 -3.20 19.47 2.49
N GLY A 76 -3.98 18.88 1.57
CA GLY A 76 -3.90 19.23 0.16
C GLY A 76 -2.54 18.85 -0.44
N ILE A 77 -2.02 19.65 -1.37
CA ILE A 77 -0.68 19.50 -1.97
C ILE A 77 0.39 19.79 -0.92
N ILE A 78 1.47 19.00 -0.92
CA ILE A 78 2.63 19.09 -0.01
C ILE A 78 3.91 19.25 -0.82
#